data_AF-A0A5D6Y6N6-F1
#
_entry.id   AF-A0A5D6Y6N6-F1
#
_cell.length_a   1.000
_cell.length_b   1.000
_cell.length_c   1.000
_cell.angle_alpha   90.00
_cell.angle_beta   90.00
_cell.angle_gamma   90.00
#
_symmetry.space_group_name_H-M   'P 1'
#
loop_
_entity.id
_entity.type
_entity.pdbx_description
1 polymer ?
#
loop_
_entity_poly.entity_id
_entity_poly.type
_entity_poly.pdbx_seq_one_letter_code
_entity_poly.pdbx_strand_id
1 'polypeptide(L)'
;MTEFCAVIGASINPAFAGKKWNGSPVGNTANFAVAFNGTGFTSLKQMLDRTVPGCANTRTDIPPVDVANLTTLEWRNDEKKMGFVDTHHGPCEVWIDDTRVFQNDDCAANYRAYPAVLPINYAECVNTNCMLTIIWLAVHKPEWEIYKQCVPITFPVSLSVRNTKSSVRLVMFSSCLAYYLGFD
;
A
#
# COMPACT_ATOMS: atom_id res chain seq x y z
N MET A 1 4.83 9.16 15.09
CA MET A 1 3.49 9.33 14.47
C MET A 1 3.52 8.54 13.17
N THR A 2 2.47 7.84 12.76
CA THR A 2 2.42 7.32 11.39
C THR A 2 2.25 8.50 10.46
N GLU A 3 3.19 8.73 9.55
CA GLU A 3 3.13 9.87 8.64
C GLU A 3 2.42 9.47 7.34
N PHE A 4 1.37 10.21 7.01
CA PHE A 4 0.53 10.03 5.82
C PHE A 4 0.87 11.09 4.76
N CYS A 5 0.55 10.81 3.49
CA CYS A 5 0.91 11.68 2.37
C CYS A 5 -0.12 12.80 2.16
N ALA A 6 -1.39 12.55 2.45
CA ALA A 6 -2.46 13.54 2.38
C ALA A 6 -3.66 13.12 3.22
N VAL A 7 -4.52 14.10 3.50
CA VAL A 7 -5.83 13.89 4.12
C VAL A 7 -6.92 14.14 3.07
N ILE A 8 -7.90 13.24 3.02
CA ILE A 8 -9.14 13.38 2.25
C ILE A 8 -10.33 13.09 3.16
N GLY A 9 -11.55 13.22 2.63
CA GLY A 9 -12.75 12.81 3.34
C GLY A 9 -13.84 12.39 2.37
N ALA A 10 -15.00 12.02 2.90
CA ALA A 10 -16.13 11.52 2.13
C ALA A 10 -16.59 12.45 0.97
N SER A 11 -16.28 13.75 1.03
CA SER A 11 -16.62 14.71 -0.03
C SER A 11 -15.93 14.45 -1.37
N ILE A 12 -14.91 13.60 -1.44
CA ILE A 12 -14.22 13.29 -2.71
C ILE A 12 -15.11 12.56 -3.73
N ASN A 13 -16.22 11.94 -3.30
CA ASN A 13 -17.14 11.26 -4.18
C ASN A 13 -18.56 11.21 -3.56
N PRO A 14 -19.62 11.53 -4.33
CA PRO A 14 -20.99 11.52 -3.81
C PRO A 14 -21.47 10.16 -3.28
N ALA A 15 -20.88 9.04 -3.70
CA ALA A 15 -21.22 7.71 -3.18
C ALA A 15 -20.98 7.55 -1.67
N PHE A 16 -20.09 8.38 -1.09
CA PHE A 16 -19.80 8.40 0.34
C PHE A 16 -20.71 9.33 1.14
N ALA A 17 -21.56 10.12 0.48
CA ALA A 17 -22.46 11.06 1.14
C ALA A 17 -23.50 10.34 2.01
N GLY A 18 -23.81 10.93 3.17
CA GLY A 18 -24.80 10.39 4.11
C GLY A 18 -24.37 9.11 4.86
N LYS A 19 -23.14 8.61 4.65
CA LYS A 19 -22.58 7.51 5.44
C LYS A 19 -21.98 8.01 6.75
N LYS A 20 -21.85 7.09 7.72
CA LYS A 20 -21.27 7.38 9.03
C LYS A 20 -19.75 7.18 9.01
N TRP A 21 -19.01 8.24 9.30
CA TRP A 21 -17.53 8.26 9.31
C TRP A 21 -16.91 8.60 10.68
N ASN A 22 -17.76 8.88 11.67
CA ASN A 22 -17.38 9.06 13.07
C ASN A 22 -17.73 7.83 13.92
N GLY A 23 -17.77 6.63 13.29
CA GLY A 23 -17.97 5.36 13.96
C GLY A 23 -16.67 4.77 14.49
N SER A 24 -16.67 3.45 14.72
CA SER A 24 -15.43 2.71 14.99
C SER A 24 -14.61 2.57 13.70
N PRO A 25 -13.27 2.40 13.78
CA PRO A 25 -12.43 2.16 12.60
C PRO A 25 -12.94 1.00 11.73
N VAL A 26 -13.28 -0.14 12.34
CA VAL A 26 -13.87 -1.30 11.64
C VAL A 26 -15.19 -0.94 10.96
N GLY A 27 -16.07 -0.21 11.65
CA GLY A 27 -17.38 0.18 11.11
C GLY A 27 -17.25 1.16 9.94
N ASN A 28 -16.31 2.10 10.03
CA ASN A 28 -16.02 3.02 8.93
C ASN A 28 -15.45 2.27 7.72
N THR A 29 -14.56 1.29 7.92
CA THR A 29 -14.02 0.48 6.83
C THR A 29 -15.08 -0.38 6.14
N ALA A 30 -15.98 -0.99 6.91
CA ALA A 30 -17.12 -1.70 6.34
C ALA A 30 -18.03 -0.76 5.52
N ASN A 31 -18.29 0.45 6.02
CA ASN A 31 -19.03 1.48 5.26
C ASN A 31 -18.30 1.89 3.98
N PHE A 32 -16.97 2.04 4.03
CA PHE A 32 -16.15 2.36 2.87
C PHE A 32 -16.26 1.26 1.82
N ALA A 33 -16.03 0.00 2.18
CA ALA A 33 -16.07 -1.13 1.26
C ALA A 33 -17.42 -1.22 0.51
N VAL A 34 -18.53 -1.03 1.22
CA VAL A 34 -19.87 -1.02 0.61
C VAL A 34 -20.07 0.20 -0.32
N ALA A 35 -19.67 1.39 0.14
CA ALA A 35 -19.87 2.62 -0.62
C ALA A 35 -18.95 2.73 -1.85
N PHE A 36 -17.76 2.14 -1.80
CA PHE A 36 -16.75 2.21 -2.85
C PHE A 36 -17.28 1.70 -4.20
N ASN A 37 -18.12 0.65 -4.19
CA ASN A 37 -18.76 0.10 -5.38
C ASN A 37 -19.63 1.12 -6.15
N GLY A 38 -20.18 2.13 -5.45
CA GLY A 38 -20.98 3.18 -6.06
C GLY A 38 -20.18 4.36 -6.61
N THR A 39 -18.86 4.38 -6.44
CA THR A 39 -18.02 5.54 -6.77
C THR A 39 -17.73 5.69 -8.26
N GLY A 40 -17.86 4.60 -9.02
CA GLY A 40 -17.41 4.51 -10.42
C GLY A 40 -15.90 4.33 -10.58
N PHE A 41 -15.12 4.26 -9.50
CA PHE A 41 -13.71 3.91 -9.56
C PHE A 41 -13.52 2.40 -9.66
N THR A 42 -12.54 1.99 -10.46
CA THR A 42 -12.16 0.57 -10.60
C THR A 42 -11.14 0.13 -9.56
N SER A 43 -10.46 1.07 -8.90
CA SER A 43 -9.46 0.79 -7.87
C SER A 43 -9.22 1.92 -6.88
N LEU A 44 -8.66 1.57 -5.71
CA LEU A 44 -8.23 2.55 -4.72
C LEU A 44 -7.16 3.48 -5.31
N LYS A 45 -6.20 2.94 -6.06
CA LYS A 45 -5.21 3.73 -6.80
C LYS A 45 -5.86 4.80 -7.69
N GLN A 46 -6.85 4.42 -8.50
CA GLN A 46 -7.52 5.36 -9.40
C GLN A 46 -8.21 6.50 -8.64
N MET A 47 -8.81 6.19 -7.49
CA MET A 47 -9.42 7.20 -6.63
C MET A 47 -8.38 8.14 -6.01
N LEU A 48 -7.32 7.57 -5.44
CA LEU A 48 -6.34 8.33 -4.65
C LEU A 48 -5.31 9.07 -5.49
N ASP A 49 -5.02 8.63 -6.71
CA ASP A 49 -4.12 9.32 -7.65
C ASP A 49 -4.64 10.71 -8.03
N ARG A 50 -5.93 11.00 -7.84
CA ARG A 50 -6.50 12.35 -7.99
C ARG A 50 -5.99 13.35 -6.95
N THR A 51 -5.51 12.85 -5.80
CA THR A 51 -4.98 13.66 -4.69
C THR A 51 -3.48 13.48 -4.53
N VAL A 52 -3.00 12.23 -4.60
CA VAL A 52 -1.59 11.86 -4.43
C VAL A 52 -1.11 11.09 -5.67
N PRO A 53 -0.88 11.78 -6.81
CA PRO A 53 -0.41 11.14 -8.03
C PRO A 53 1.02 10.61 -7.87
N GLY A 54 1.40 9.68 -8.75
CA GLY A 54 2.78 9.17 -8.82
C GLY A 54 3.21 8.47 -7.53
N CYS A 55 4.39 8.82 -7.01
CA CYS A 55 5.03 8.14 -5.89
C CYS A 55 5.07 8.94 -4.58
N ALA A 56 4.19 9.94 -4.44
CA ALA A 56 4.17 10.84 -3.29
C ALA A 56 5.59 11.40 -3.00
N ASN A 57 6.05 11.31 -1.75
CA ASN A 57 7.39 11.74 -1.33
C ASN A 57 8.44 10.62 -1.42
N THR A 58 8.16 9.54 -2.14
CA THR A 58 9.10 8.42 -2.25
C THR A 58 10.20 8.75 -3.25
N ARG A 59 11.44 8.46 -2.86
CA ARG A 59 12.60 8.58 -3.74
C ARG A 59 12.62 7.42 -4.75
N THR A 60 12.50 7.73 -6.05
CA THR A 60 12.42 6.73 -7.13
C THR A 60 13.70 6.63 -7.97
N ASP A 61 14.67 7.51 -7.75
CA ASP A 61 16.00 7.52 -8.41
C ASP A 61 17.02 6.67 -7.63
N ILE A 62 16.60 5.51 -7.16
CA ILE A 62 17.45 4.52 -6.50
C ILE A 62 17.64 3.29 -7.40
N PRO A 63 18.75 2.53 -7.23
CA PRO A 63 18.91 1.26 -7.94
C PRO A 63 17.70 0.34 -7.72
N PRO A 64 17.15 -0.27 -8.80
CA PRO A 64 16.04 -1.20 -8.66
C PRO A 64 16.40 -2.41 -7.80
N VAL A 65 15.41 -2.87 -7.02
CA VAL A 65 15.53 -4.06 -6.19
C VAL A 65 15.29 -5.30 -7.03
N ASP A 66 16.23 -6.25 -7.04
CA ASP A 66 16.01 -7.56 -7.66
C ASP A 66 14.98 -8.36 -6.85
N VAL A 67 13.85 -8.65 -7.48
CA VAL A 67 12.71 -9.35 -6.88
C VAL A 67 12.49 -10.76 -7.44
N ALA A 68 13.40 -11.27 -8.28
CA ALA A 68 13.21 -12.54 -9.01
C ALA A 68 12.97 -13.77 -8.10
N ASN A 69 13.53 -13.76 -6.89
CA ASN A 69 13.41 -14.85 -5.92
C ASN A 69 12.46 -14.54 -4.75
N LEU A 70 11.72 -13.43 -4.80
CA LEU A 70 10.86 -12.99 -3.71
C LEU A 70 9.39 -13.32 -4.03
N THR A 71 8.58 -13.48 -2.99
CA THR A 71 7.13 -13.74 -3.14
C THR A 71 6.27 -12.88 -2.23
N THR A 72 6.90 -12.04 -1.41
CA THR A 72 6.19 -11.20 -0.45
C THR A 72 6.72 -9.77 -0.43
N LEU A 73 5.85 -8.87 -0.01
CA LEU A 73 6.16 -7.52 0.45
C LEU A 73 5.98 -7.47 1.98
N GLU A 74 6.97 -6.91 2.68
CA GLU A 74 6.87 -6.55 4.09
C GLU A 74 6.49 -5.08 4.23
N TRP A 75 5.33 -4.82 4.84
CA TRP A 75 4.88 -3.49 5.28
C TRP A 75 5.11 -3.34 6.78
N ARG A 76 5.89 -2.32 7.19
CA ARG A 76 6.24 -2.17 8.60
C ARG A 76 6.58 -0.74 9.03
N ASN A 77 6.32 -0.45 10.29
CA ASN A 77 6.87 0.66 11.05
C ASN A 77 7.80 0.09 12.13
N ASP A 78 9.11 0.27 11.96
CA ASP A 78 10.12 -0.31 12.85
C ASP A 78 10.24 0.40 14.20
N GLU A 79 9.98 1.71 14.22
CA GLU A 79 10.01 2.51 15.44
C GLU A 79 8.92 2.03 16.41
N LYS A 80 7.76 1.64 15.87
CA LYS A 80 6.61 1.17 16.66
C LYS A 80 6.49 -0.34 16.74
N LYS A 81 7.30 -1.10 16.00
CA LYS A 81 7.20 -2.56 15.89
C LYS A 81 5.79 -3.02 15.46
N MET A 82 5.24 -2.35 14.45
CA MET A 82 3.89 -2.62 13.94
C MET A 82 3.86 -2.76 12.42
N GLY A 83 3.00 -3.64 11.90
CA GLY A 83 2.60 -3.66 10.49
C GLY A 83 1.56 -2.58 10.19
N PHE A 84 0.40 -2.98 9.67
CA PHE A 84 -0.77 -2.11 9.64
C PHE A 84 -1.24 -1.84 11.07
N VAL A 85 -1.45 -0.56 11.41
CA VAL A 85 -1.85 -0.17 12.77
C VAL A 85 -3.32 -0.53 12.98
N ASP A 86 -3.61 -1.29 14.03
CA ASP A 86 -4.96 -1.82 14.36
C ASP A 86 -6.00 -0.70 14.58
N THR A 87 -5.60 0.54 14.86
CA THR A 87 -6.54 1.68 14.93
C THR A 87 -6.82 2.34 13.58
N HIS A 88 -6.09 1.99 12.52
CA HIS A 88 -6.09 2.66 11.21
C HIS A 88 -6.73 1.78 10.12
N HIS A 89 -7.83 1.11 10.43
CA HIS A 89 -8.53 0.24 9.50
C HIS A 89 -8.85 0.92 8.16
N GLY A 90 -8.81 0.11 7.10
CA GLY A 90 -9.19 0.52 5.75
C GLY A 90 -8.46 -0.27 4.65
N PRO A 91 -8.83 -0.02 3.38
CA PRO A 91 -8.39 -0.83 2.27
C PRO A 91 -6.93 -0.57 1.91
N CYS A 92 -6.27 -1.57 1.35
CA CYS A 92 -4.97 -1.42 0.73
C CYS A 92 -4.85 -2.16 -0.59
N GLU A 93 -3.96 -1.67 -1.46
CA GLU A 93 -3.62 -2.26 -2.75
C GLU A 93 -2.10 -2.26 -2.93
N VAL A 94 -1.59 -3.23 -3.69
CA VAL A 94 -0.22 -3.21 -4.23
C VAL A 94 -0.28 -3.34 -5.73
N TRP A 95 0.56 -2.56 -6.41
CA TRP A 95 0.64 -2.44 -7.85
C TRP A 95 2.08 -2.65 -8.32
N ILE A 96 2.24 -3.28 -9.47
CA ILE A 96 3.47 -3.25 -10.26
C ILE A 96 3.13 -2.53 -11.55
N ASP A 97 3.70 -1.35 -11.75
CA ASP A 97 3.30 -0.40 -12.80
C ASP A 97 1.76 -0.20 -12.79
N ASP A 98 1.10 -0.63 -13.87
CA ASP A 98 -0.35 -0.51 -14.07
C ASP A 98 -1.11 -1.81 -13.72
N THR A 99 -0.43 -2.83 -13.19
CA THR A 99 -1.03 -4.11 -12.81
C THR A 99 -1.25 -4.18 -11.30
N ARG A 100 -2.50 -4.37 -10.86
CA ARG A 100 -2.82 -4.61 -9.44
C ARG A 100 -2.47 -6.04 -9.08
N VAL A 101 -1.48 -6.21 -8.19
CA VAL A 101 -0.97 -7.52 -7.77
C VAL A 101 -1.48 -7.95 -6.39
N PHE A 102 -2.08 -7.02 -5.64
CA PHE A 102 -2.69 -7.30 -4.35
C PHE A 102 -3.83 -6.32 -4.06
N GLN A 103 -4.88 -6.79 -3.38
CA GLN A 103 -5.95 -5.97 -2.84
C GLN A 103 -6.54 -6.61 -1.60
N ASN A 104 -6.89 -5.80 -0.60
CA ASN A 104 -7.71 -6.22 0.52
C ASN A 104 -8.54 -5.03 1.06
N ASP A 105 -9.77 -5.29 1.51
CA ASP A 105 -10.69 -4.24 1.97
C ASP A 105 -10.35 -3.71 3.37
N ASP A 106 -9.60 -4.47 4.17
CA ASP A 106 -9.15 -4.09 5.51
C ASP A 106 -7.82 -4.76 5.88
N CYS A 107 -6.71 -4.09 5.55
CA CYS A 107 -5.39 -4.65 5.77
C CYS A 107 -4.99 -4.68 7.24
N ALA A 108 -5.49 -3.74 8.04
CA ALA A 108 -5.27 -3.73 9.49
C ALA A 108 -5.94 -4.94 10.18
N ALA A 109 -7.12 -5.37 9.69
CA ALA A 109 -7.79 -6.55 10.21
C ALA A 109 -7.11 -7.87 9.78
N ASN A 110 -6.68 -7.95 8.53
CA ASN A 110 -6.24 -9.21 7.92
C ASN A 110 -4.72 -9.48 8.01
N TYR A 111 -3.90 -8.43 8.16
CA TYR A 111 -2.44 -8.52 8.18
C TYR A 111 -1.86 -7.90 9.45
N ARG A 112 -2.14 -8.55 10.59
CA ARG A 112 -1.90 -8.04 11.96
C ARG A 112 -0.47 -8.21 12.46
N ALA A 113 0.36 -8.96 11.73
CA ALA A 113 1.73 -9.26 12.14
C ALA A 113 2.65 -8.03 12.00
N TYR A 114 3.81 -8.10 12.66
CA TYR A 114 4.95 -7.22 12.40
C TYR A 114 6.15 -8.08 11.96
N PRO A 115 6.69 -7.86 10.74
CA PRO A 115 6.09 -7.05 9.67
C PRO A 115 4.74 -7.61 9.19
N ALA A 116 3.92 -6.78 8.56
CA ALA A 116 2.76 -7.26 7.81
C ALA A 116 3.27 -7.83 6.47
N VAL A 117 2.96 -9.09 6.19
CA VAL A 117 3.48 -9.82 5.03
C VAL A 117 2.38 -9.99 3.98
N LEU A 118 2.51 -9.30 2.85
CA LEU A 118 1.58 -9.36 1.73
C LEU A 118 2.12 -10.28 0.63
N PRO A 119 1.34 -11.25 0.11
CA PRO A 119 1.76 -12.07 -1.01
C PRO A 119 1.76 -11.25 -2.30
N ILE A 120 2.85 -11.29 -3.08
CA ILE A 120 3.04 -10.53 -4.31
C ILE A 120 3.57 -11.44 -5.43
N ASN A 121 2.91 -11.41 -6.59
CA ASN A 121 3.44 -12.00 -7.81
C ASN A 121 4.39 -11.01 -8.51
N TYR A 122 5.68 -11.06 -8.21
CA TYR A 122 6.67 -10.16 -8.83
C TYR A 122 6.91 -10.42 -10.32
N ALA A 123 6.48 -11.57 -10.86
CA ALA A 123 6.57 -11.89 -12.28
C ALA A 123 5.71 -10.96 -13.16
N GLU A 124 4.77 -10.21 -12.57
CA GLU A 124 4.01 -9.15 -13.27
C GLU A 124 4.91 -7.96 -13.67
N CYS A 125 6.14 -7.89 -13.16
CA CYS A 125 7.14 -6.95 -13.66
C CYS A 125 7.71 -7.43 -14.99
N VAL A 126 6.97 -7.18 -16.08
CA VAL A 126 7.32 -7.64 -17.43
C VAL A 126 8.42 -6.83 -18.10
N ASN A 127 8.52 -5.55 -17.75
CA ASN A 127 9.60 -4.69 -18.19
C ASN A 127 10.73 -4.86 -17.18
N THR A 128 11.97 -5.05 -17.60
CA THR A 128 13.09 -5.32 -16.66
C THR A 128 13.19 -4.31 -15.51
N ASN A 129 12.65 -3.10 -15.65
CA ASN A 129 12.45 -2.15 -14.56
C ASN A 129 10.97 -1.79 -14.43
N CYS A 130 10.41 -1.94 -13.22
CA CYS A 130 9.04 -1.56 -12.88
C CYS A 130 9.00 -0.73 -11.60
N MET A 131 7.84 -0.16 -11.31
CA MET A 131 7.54 0.51 -10.05
C MET A 131 6.56 -0.31 -9.22
N LEU A 132 7.02 -0.83 -8.08
CA LEU A 132 6.15 -1.39 -7.06
C LEU A 132 5.52 -0.26 -6.24
N THR A 133 4.19 -0.19 -6.15
CA THR A 133 3.48 0.83 -5.37
C THR A 133 2.57 0.16 -4.36
N ILE A 134 2.69 0.49 -3.07
CA ILE A 134 1.71 0.14 -2.03
C ILE A 134 0.88 1.37 -1.67
N ILE A 135 -0.41 1.16 -1.49
CA ILE A 135 -1.40 2.18 -1.13
C ILE A 135 -2.23 1.62 0.02
N TRP A 136 -2.39 2.40 1.09
CA TRP A 136 -3.29 2.10 2.20
C TRP A 136 -4.06 3.36 2.57
N LEU A 137 -5.38 3.23 2.70
CA LEU A 137 -6.25 4.32 3.13
C LEU A 137 -6.78 4.00 4.53
N ALA A 138 -6.43 4.80 5.53
CA ALA A 138 -6.99 4.67 6.86
C ALA A 138 -8.26 5.53 6.98
N VAL A 139 -9.40 4.90 7.24
CA VAL A 139 -10.72 5.57 7.35
C VAL A 139 -11.24 5.64 8.79
N HIS A 140 -10.31 5.63 9.76
CA HIS A 140 -10.62 5.50 11.18
C HIS A 140 -11.33 6.71 11.82
N LYS A 141 -11.31 7.86 11.16
CA LYS A 141 -11.99 9.11 11.53
C LYS A 141 -12.50 9.82 10.25
N PRO A 142 -13.27 10.91 10.33
CA PRO A 142 -13.80 11.60 9.13
C PRO A 142 -12.72 12.12 8.18
N GLU A 143 -11.56 12.50 8.71
CA GLU A 143 -10.35 12.82 7.97
C GLU A 143 -9.57 11.54 7.65
N TRP A 144 -9.75 11.01 6.45
CA TRP A 144 -9.07 9.79 6.00
C TRP A 144 -7.63 10.09 5.62
N GLU A 145 -6.72 9.19 5.99
CA GLU A 145 -5.29 9.36 5.80
C GLU A 145 -4.77 8.43 4.71
N ILE A 146 -4.10 9.00 3.71
CA ILE A 146 -3.53 8.27 2.58
C ILE A 146 -2.08 7.92 2.88
N TYR A 147 -1.77 6.63 2.88
CA TYR A 147 -0.42 6.10 2.92
C TYR A 147 -0.06 5.56 1.53
N LYS A 148 1.04 6.03 0.95
CA LYS A 148 1.47 5.60 -0.38
C LYS A 148 2.98 5.59 -0.47
N GLN A 149 3.55 4.48 -0.96
CA GLN A 149 4.99 4.32 -1.13
C GLN A 149 5.31 3.58 -2.41
N CYS A 150 6.48 3.89 -2.98
CA CYS A 150 6.99 3.25 -4.18
C CYS A 150 8.36 2.59 -3.99
N VAL A 151 8.70 1.61 -4.82
CA VAL A 151 10.06 1.05 -4.92
C VAL A 151 10.33 0.69 -6.38
N PRO A 152 11.41 1.20 -6.99
CA PRO A 152 11.89 0.66 -8.26
C PRO A 152 12.29 -0.81 -8.07
N ILE A 153 11.76 -1.71 -8.87
CA ILE A 153 12.05 -3.15 -8.84
C ILE A 153 12.52 -3.64 -10.21
N THR A 154 13.27 -4.73 -10.22
CA THR A 154 13.65 -5.47 -11.42
C THR A 154 13.34 -6.94 -11.26
N PHE A 155 12.74 -7.54 -12.28
CA PHE A 155 12.51 -8.99 -12.36
C PHE A 155 13.32 -9.53 -13.55
N PRO A 156 14.63 -9.77 -13.39
CA PRO A 156 15.41 -10.39 -14.44
C PRO A 156 14.95 -11.83 -14.63
N VAL A 157 14.63 -12.22 -15.87
CA VAL A 157 14.50 -13.63 -16.26
C VAL A 157 15.90 -14.24 -16.21
N SER A 158 16.42 -14.56 -15.02
CA SER A 158 17.74 -15.19 -14.86
C SER A 158 17.61 -16.70 -14.69
N LEU A 159 18.38 -17.44 -15.48
CA LEU A 159 18.54 -18.89 -15.39
C LEU A 159 19.13 -19.25 -14.03
N SER A 160 18.27 -19.75 -13.14
CA SER A 160 18.59 -20.52 -11.93
C SER A 160 19.85 -20.10 -11.15
N VAL A 161 19.70 -19.18 -10.20
CA VAL A 161 20.37 -19.30 -8.89
C VAL A 161 19.35 -18.92 -7.82
N ARG A 162 18.85 -19.93 -7.08
CA ARG A 162 17.96 -19.75 -5.93
C ARG A 162 18.75 -19.06 -4.83
N ASN A 163 18.43 -17.80 -4.55
CA ASN A 163 18.92 -17.09 -3.37
C ASN A 163 17.81 -17.11 -2.30
N THR A 164 18.15 -17.39 -1.05
CA THR A 164 17.24 -17.72 0.07
C THR A 164 16.49 -16.52 0.67
N LYS A 165 16.30 -15.43 -0.10
CA LYS A 165 15.70 -14.18 0.40
C LYS A 165 14.20 -14.19 0.10
N SER A 166 13.38 -13.82 1.07
CA SER A 166 11.93 -14.06 0.99
C SER A 166 11.09 -12.84 0.63
N SER A 167 11.55 -11.60 0.93
CA SER A 167 10.70 -10.40 0.83
C SER A 167 11.39 -9.11 0.38
N VAL A 168 10.65 -8.24 -0.33
CA VAL A 168 10.96 -6.80 -0.42
C VAL A 168 10.55 -6.13 0.88
N ARG A 169 11.36 -5.19 1.35
CA ARG A 169 11.13 -4.45 2.60
C ARG A 169 10.77 -3.01 2.34
N LEU A 170 9.53 -2.66 2.68
CA LEU A 170 9.05 -1.29 2.72
C LEU A 170 8.86 -0.87 4.17
N VAL A 171 9.74 0.03 4.61
CA VAL A 171 9.65 0.63 5.95
C VAL A 171 8.98 2.00 5.82
N MET A 172 7.87 2.18 6.53
CA MET A 172 7.31 3.51 6.78
C MET A 172 8.30 4.30 7.63
N PHE A 173 9.00 5.24 7.00
CA PHE A 173 9.63 6.33 7.74
C PHE A 173 8.63 7.46 7.95
N SER A 174 8.92 8.22 9.00
CA SER A 174 8.27 9.43 9.47
C SER A 174 8.27 10.56 8.42
N SER A 175 7.80 10.37 7.17
CA SER A 175 7.58 11.45 6.16
C SER A 175 7.12 11.01 4.76
N CYS A 176 6.35 9.94 4.56
CA CYS A 176 6.12 9.36 3.20
C CYS A 176 7.41 9.15 2.37
N LEU A 177 8.59 9.31 2.97
CA LEU A 177 9.89 8.97 2.43
C LEU A 177 10.06 7.49 2.67
N ALA A 178 9.94 6.68 1.62
CA ALA A 178 10.39 5.30 1.70
C ALA A 178 11.90 5.26 1.42
N TYR A 179 12.64 4.57 2.28
CA TYR A 179 13.96 4.05 1.94
C TYR A 179 13.81 2.54 1.84
N TYR A 180 14.23 1.97 0.71
CA TYR A 180 14.50 0.55 0.63
C TYR A 180 15.69 0.24 1.56
N LEU A 181 15.48 -0.61 2.56
CA LEU A 181 16.50 -0.93 3.58
C LEU A 181 17.28 -2.23 3.30
N GLY A 182 17.18 -2.77 2.10
CA GLY A 182 17.85 -4.02 1.73
C GLY A 182 16.98 -5.27 1.95
N PHE A 183 17.63 -6.42 1.86
CA PHE A 183 17.05 -7.74 2.11
C PHE A 183 17.53 -8.28 3.46
N ASP A 184 16.82 -9.24 4.07
CA ASP A 184 17.44 -10.16 5.06
C ASP A 184 18.46 -11.08 4.38
#